data_AF-A0A1V5MQT2-F1
#
_entry.id   AF-A0A1V5MQT2-F1
#
_cell.length_a   1.000
_cell.length_b   1.000
_cell.length_c   1.000
_cell.angle_alpha   90.00
_cell.angle_beta   90.00
_cell.angle_gamma   90.00
#
_symmetry.space_group_name_H-M   'P 1'
#
loop_
_entity.id
_entity.type
_entity.pdbx_description
1 polymer ?
#
loop_
_entity_poly.entity_id
_entity_poly.type
_entity_poly.pdbx_seq_one_letter_code
_entity_poly.pdbx_strand_id
1 'polypeptide(L)'
;MLTALPGTQGLYGFAGYFMFQTIFGVLTPAITGIQAAAVLGAGIALGLVALFSAIRQGQVCANGIAAIGQGHNVFGNTLILAVFPELYAIVALAATFLMGSALVA
;
A
#
# COMPACT_ATOMS: atom_id res chain seq x y z
N MET A 1 17.84 2.09 7.10
CA MET A 1 16.48 2.66 7.16
C MET A 1 15.88 2.93 5.78
N LEU A 2 16.52 3.69 4.89
CA LEU A 2 15.95 4.03 3.57
C LEU A 2 15.55 2.81 2.71
N THR A 3 16.26 1.68 2.84
CA THR A 3 15.95 0.43 2.13
C THR A 3 14.71 -0.29 2.64
N ALA A 4 14.24 -0.02 3.85
CA ALA A 4 13.10 -0.71 4.45
C ALA A 4 11.75 -0.09 4.08
N LEU A 5 11.75 1.19 3.66
CA LEU A 5 10.52 1.95 3.37
C LEU A 5 9.66 1.31 2.28
N PRO A 6 10.20 0.84 1.13
CA PRO A 6 9.38 0.19 0.10
C PRO A 6 8.69 -1.11 0.56
N GLY A 7 9.14 -1.71 1.67
CA GLY A 7 8.55 -2.92 2.22
C GLY A 7 7.16 -2.70 2.85
N THR A 8 6.80 -1.47 3.20
CA THR A 8 5.47 -1.16 3.79
C THR A 8 4.33 -1.49 2.83
N GLN A 9 4.56 -1.40 1.52
CA GLN A 9 3.54 -1.67 0.51
C GLN A 9 3.07 -3.13 0.52
N GLY A 10 3.98 -4.07 0.83
CA GLY A 10 3.62 -5.47 1.04
C GLY A 10 2.74 -5.66 2.27
N LEU A 11 3.02 -4.93 3.36
CA LEU A 11 2.23 -4.98 4.59
C LEU A 11 0.81 -4.44 4.37
N TYR A 12 0.63 -3.43 3.53
CA TYR A 12 -0.71 -2.92 3.18
C TYR A 12 -1.54 -3.93 2.39
N GLY A 13 -0.92 -4.70 1.48
CA GLY A 13 -1.59 -5.81 0.80
C GLY A 13 -2.12 -6.86 1.79
N PHE A 14 -1.28 -7.24 2.77
CA PHE A 14 -1.71 -8.13 3.87
C PHE A 14 -2.82 -7.51 4.72
N ALA A 15 -2.70 -6.22 5.06
CA ALA A 15 -3.72 -5.51 5.83
C ALA A 15 -5.08 -5.53 5.10
N GLY A 16 -5.10 -5.28 3.79
CA GLY A 16 -6.32 -5.35 2.97
C GLY A 16 -6.99 -6.72 3.04
N TYR A 17 -6.20 -7.81 2.98
CA TYR A 17 -6.73 -9.17 3.16
C TYR A 17 -7.36 -9.38 4.55
N PHE A 18 -6.64 -9.04 5.61
CA PHE A 18 -7.14 -9.20 6.98
C PHE A 18 -8.34 -8.30 7.29
N MET A 19 -8.46 -7.15 6.61
CA MET A 19 -9.64 -6.31 6.70
C MET A 19 -10.88 -7.04 6.17
N PHE A 20 -10.81 -7.63 4.98
CA PHE A 20 -11.94 -8.40 4.43
C PHE A 20 -12.24 -9.69 5.21
N GLN A 21 -11.22 -10.34 5.77
CA GLN A 21 -11.40 -11.57 6.55
C GLN A 21 -11.95 -11.30 7.96
N THR A 22 -11.28 -10.43 8.71
CA THR A 22 -11.46 -10.32 10.16
C THR A 22 -12.32 -9.11 10.55
N ILE A 23 -12.21 -7.99 9.85
CA ILE A 23 -12.97 -6.77 10.17
C ILE A 23 -14.36 -6.81 9.55
N PHE A 24 -14.44 -7.15 8.26
CA PHE A 24 -15.69 -7.16 7.51
C PHE A 24 -16.36 -8.55 7.46
N GLY A 25 -15.61 -9.63 7.70
CA GLY A 25 -16.18 -10.98 7.74
C GLY A 25 -16.78 -11.47 6.43
N VAL A 26 -16.38 -10.90 5.29
CA VAL A 26 -16.98 -11.22 3.97
C VAL A 26 -16.37 -12.45 3.30
N LEU A 27 -15.14 -12.81 3.67
CA LEU A 27 -14.44 -14.00 3.14
C LEU A 27 -14.96 -15.30 3.79
N THR A 28 -16.19 -15.69 3.42
CA THR A 28 -16.85 -16.91 3.92
C THR A 28 -17.36 -17.76 2.76
N PRO A 29 -17.68 -19.06 2.98
CA PRO A 29 -18.29 -19.89 1.94
C PRO A 29 -19.65 -19.37 1.43
N ALA A 30 -20.32 -18.51 2.19
CA ALA A 30 -21.60 -17.91 1.84
C ALA A 30 -21.46 -16.56 1.12
N ILE A 31 -20.24 -16.16 0.72
CA ILE A 31 -19.98 -14.90 0.03
C ILE A 31 -20.82 -14.80 -1.26
N THR A 32 -21.49 -13.67 -1.44
CA THR A 32 -22.27 -13.42 -2.66
C THR A 32 -21.35 -13.12 -3.85
N GLY A 33 -21.84 -13.35 -5.08
CA GLY A 33 -21.06 -13.04 -6.28
C GLY A 33 -20.64 -11.56 -6.38
N ILE A 34 -21.49 -10.64 -5.90
CA ILE A 34 -21.19 -9.20 -5.87
C ILE A 34 -20.08 -8.90 -4.84
N GLN A 35 -20.15 -9.47 -3.64
CA GLN A 35 -19.11 -9.31 -2.62
C GLN A 35 -17.77 -9.88 -3.11
N ALA A 36 -17.77 -11.06 -3.73
CA ALA A 36 -16.56 -11.66 -4.28
C ALA A 36 -15.93 -10.79 -5.38
N ALA A 37 -16.73 -10.26 -6.30
CA ALA A 37 -16.27 -9.35 -7.34
C ALA A 37 -15.69 -8.04 -6.77
N ALA A 38 -16.34 -7.48 -5.75
CA ALA A 38 -15.86 -6.27 -5.08
C ALA A 38 -14.55 -6.50 -4.32
N VAL A 39 -14.41 -7.63 -3.61
CA VAL A 39 -13.15 -8.01 -2.94
C VAL A 39 -12.02 -8.20 -3.95
N LEU A 40 -12.30 -8.85 -5.08
CA LEU A 40 -11.32 -9.01 -6.16
C LEU A 40 -10.90 -7.66 -6.76
N GLY A 41 -11.87 -6.80 -7.09
CA GLY A 41 -11.61 -5.47 -7.61
C GLY A 41 -10.80 -4.61 -6.64
N ALA A 42 -11.15 -4.66 -5.35
CA ALA A 42 -10.43 -3.97 -4.28
C ALA A 42 -9.00 -4.48 -4.13
N GLY A 43 -8.79 -5.80 -4.15
CA GLY A 43 -7.47 -6.43 -4.06
C GLY A 43 -6.56 -6.07 -5.24
N ILE A 44 -7.09 -6.10 -6.47
CA ILE A 44 -6.34 -5.72 -7.67
C ILE A 44 -5.97 -4.23 -7.62
N ALA A 45 -6.93 -3.35 -7.29
CA ALA A 45 -6.69 -1.92 -7.20
C ALA A 45 -5.61 -1.59 -6.14
N LEU A 46 -5.72 -2.17 -4.94
CA LEU A 46 -4.72 -2.03 -3.88
C LEU A 46 -3.35 -2.55 -4.32
N GLY A 47 -3.31 -3.76 -4.88
CA GLY A 47 -2.06 -4.40 -5.31
C GLY A 47 -1.33 -3.60 -6.39
N LEU A 48 -2.06 -3.08 -7.38
CA LEU A 48 -1.46 -2.26 -8.45
C LEU A 48 -0.91 -0.94 -7.91
N VAL A 49 -1.68 -0.21 -7.10
CA VAL A 49 -1.21 1.07 -6.54
C VAL A 49 -0.03 0.85 -5.60
N ALA A 50 -0.07 -0.18 -4.75
CA ALA A 50 1.03 -0.57 -3.86
C ALA A 50 2.30 -0.92 -4.66
N LEU A 51 2.17 -1.67 -5.76
CA LEU A 51 3.31 -2.01 -6.63
C LEU A 51 3.96 -0.77 -7.24
N PHE A 52 3.17 0.11 -7.85
CA PHE A 52 3.71 1.33 -8.47
C PHE A 52 4.30 2.28 -7.44
N SER A 53 3.65 2.43 -6.28
CA SER A 53 4.17 3.23 -5.16
C SER A 53 5.51 2.67 -4.65
N ALA A 54 5.62 1.36 -4.42
CA ALA A 54 6.84 0.71 -3.95
C ALA A 54 8.03 0.97 -4.88
N ILE A 55 7.81 0.86 -6.20
CA ILE A 55 8.85 1.10 -7.21
C ILE A 55 9.35 2.54 -7.13
N ARG A 56 8.44 3.52 -7.05
CA ARG A 56 8.80 4.94 -6.97
C ARG A 56 9.50 5.28 -5.66
N GLN A 57 9.03 4.72 -4.54
CA GLN A 57 9.65 4.91 -3.23
C GLN A 57 11.06 4.31 -3.19
N GLY A 58 11.23 3.11 -3.77
CA GLY A 58 12.53 2.45 -3.89
C GLY A 58 13.52 3.29 -4.69
N GLN A 59 13.09 3.89 -5.79
CA GLN A 59 13.91 4.80 -6.60
C GLN A 59 14.35 6.04 -5.81
N VAL A 60 13.43 6.69 -5.09
CA VAL A 60 13.74 7.86 -4.24
C VAL A 60 14.76 7.48 -3.15
N CYS A 61 14.54 6.35 -2.48
CA CYS A 61 15.43 5.87 -1.43
C CYS A 61 16.82 5.49 -1.96
N ALA A 62 16.90 4.83 -3.12
CA ALA A 62 18.17 4.48 -3.77
C ALA A 62 18.97 5.73 -4.16
N ASN A 63 18.31 6.74 -4.75
CA ASN A 63 18.94 8.00 -5.09
C ASN A 63 19.45 8.74 -3.85
N GLY A 64 18.69 8.73 -2.76
CA GLY A 64 19.14 9.31 -1.49
C GLY A 64 20.36 8.62 -0.91
N ILE A 65 20.42 7.28 -0.95
CA ILE A 65 21.60 6.51 -0.52
C ILE A 65 22.83 6.87 -1.37
N ALA A 66 22.67 6.94 -2.69
CA ALA A 66 23.77 7.29 -3.60
C ALA A 66 24.31 8.71 -3.32
N ALA A 67 23.43 9.69 -3.12
CA ALA A 67 23.81 11.07 -2.81
C ALA A 67 24.49 11.20 -1.44
N ILE A 68 24.02 10.45 -0.43
CA ILE A 68 24.70 10.37 0.89
C ILE A 68 26.11 9.78 0.72
N GLY A 69 26.26 8.72 -0.09
CA GLY A 69 27.56 8.12 -0.39
C GLY A 69 28.54 9.06 -1.10
N GLN A 70 28.03 10.09 -1.79
CA GLN A 70 28.82 11.16 -2.43
C GLN A 70 29.15 12.33 -1.48
N GLY A 71 28.76 12.26 -0.22
CA GLY A 71 29.04 13.29 0.79
C GLY A 71 27.95 14.37 0.91
N HIS A 72 26.82 14.23 0.23
CA HIS A 72 25.70 15.17 0.38
C HIS A 72 24.84 14.85 1.61
N ASN A 73 24.51 15.87 2.41
CA ASN A 73 23.59 15.72 3.54
C ASN A 73 22.12 15.80 3.08
N VAL A 74 21.63 14.76 2.40
CA VAL A 74 20.26 14.70 1.83
C VAL A 74 19.36 13.69 2.52
N PHE A 75 19.75 13.15 3.68
CA PHE A 75 18.97 12.13 4.39
C PHE A 75 17.53 12.60 4.69
N GLY A 76 17.37 13.77 5.32
CA GLY A 76 16.06 14.33 5.66
C GLY A 76 15.21 14.63 4.42
N ASN A 77 15.82 15.24 3.39
CA ASN A 77 15.12 15.53 2.14
C ASN A 77 14.65 14.25 1.42
N THR A 78 15.48 13.19 1.45
CA THR A 78 15.10 11.88 0.91
C THR A 78 13.90 11.30 1.65
N LEU A 79 13.86 11.39 2.98
CA LEU A 79 12.73 10.92 3.78
C LEU A 79 11.44 11.68 3.42
N ILE A 80 11.49 13.00 3.32
CA ILE A 80 10.34 13.82 2.93
C ILE A 80 9.85 13.42 1.54
N LEU A 81 10.76 13.25 0.58
CA LEU A 81 10.40 12.84 -0.78
C LEU A 81 9.83 11.41 -0.84
N ALA A 82 10.30 10.51 0.02
CA ALA A 82 9.81 9.13 0.10
C ALA A 82 8.39 9.02 0.68
N VAL A 83 7.89 10.04 1.38
CA VAL A 83 6.50 10.08 1.89
C VAL A 83 5.49 10.29 0.76
N PHE A 84 5.84 10.96 -0.34
CA PHE A 84 4.87 11.18 -1.42
C PHE A 84 4.42 9.87 -2.07
N PRO A 85 5.31 8.94 -2.48
CA PRO A 85 4.89 7.61 -2.89
C PRO A 85 4.08 6.87 -1.81
N GLU A 86 4.49 6.96 -0.53
CA GLU A 86 3.80 6.31 0.60
C GLU A 86 2.32 6.70 0.67
N LEU A 87 2.03 8.00 0.49
CA LEU A 87 0.67 8.53 0.58
C LEU A 87 -0.28 7.84 -0.42
N TYR A 88 0.17 7.55 -1.64
CA TYR A 88 -0.66 6.87 -2.64
C TYR A 88 -1.08 5.47 -2.19
N ALA A 89 -0.18 4.74 -1.54
CA ALA A 89 -0.49 3.40 -1.06
C ALA A 89 -1.43 3.43 0.16
N ILE A 90 -1.24 4.39 1.08
CA ILE A 90 -2.16 4.62 2.19
C ILE A 90 -3.57 4.97 1.69
N VAL A 91 -3.66 5.83 0.66
CA VAL A 91 -4.95 6.20 0.04
C VAL A 91 -5.61 4.98 -0.63
N ALA A 92 -4.85 4.11 -1.29
CA ALA A 92 -5.40 2.88 -1.86
C ALA A 92 -5.91 1.91 -0.78
N LEU A 93 -5.20 1.81 0.35
CA LEU A 93 -5.66 1.04 1.50
C LEU A 93 -6.94 1.63 2.10
N ALA A 94 -7.04 2.95 2.21
CA ALA A 94 -8.25 3.63 2.67
C ALA A 94 -9.45 3.41 1.71
N ALA A 95 -9.23 3.45 0.40
CA ALA A 95 -10.25 3.11 -0.59
C ALA A 95 -10.71 1.65 -0.44
N THR A 96 -9.77 0.73 -0.19
CA THR A 96 -10.05 -0.68 0.11
C THR A 96 -10.91 -0.84 1.36
N PHE A 97 -10.61 -0.07 2.41
CA PHE A 97 -11.43 -0.02 3.64
C PHE A 97 -12.87 0.41 3.34
N LEU A 98 -13.03 1.53 2.62
CA LEU A 98 -14.35 2.08 2.28
C LEU A 98 -15.18 1.11 1.43
N MET A 99 -14.55 0.40 0.49
CA MET A 99 -15.22 -0.67 -0.26
C MET A 99 -15.71 -1.80 0.66
N GLY A 100 -14.86 -2.25 1.61
CA GLY A 100 -15.26 -3.25 2.59
C GLY A 100 -16.42 -2.79 3.48
N SER A 101 -16.41 -1.54 3.94
CA SER A 101 -17.53 -0.96 4.70
C SER A 101 -18.83 -0.96 3.90
N ALA A 102 -18.79 -0.65 2.61
CA ALA A 102 -19.96 -0.63 1.74
C ALA A 102 -20.56 -2.03 1.47
N LEU A 103 -19.78 -3.10 1.64
CA LEU A 103 -20.25 -4.48 1.44
C LEU A 103 -20.98 -5.08 2.65
N VAL A 104 -20.84 -4.45 3.82
CA VAL A 104 -21.41 -4.90 5.10
C VAL A 104 -22.50 -3.95 5.60
N ALA A 105 -22.62 -2.76 5.00
CA ALA A 105 -23.72 -1.82 5.23
C ALA A 105 -25.05 -2.34 4.66
#